data_AF-A0A8I2YWL9-F1
#
_entry.id   AF-A0A8I2YWL9-F1
#
_cell.length_a   1.000
_cell.length_b   1.000
_cell.length_c   1.000
_cell.angle_alpha   90.00
_cell.angle_beta   90.00
_cell.angle_gamma   90.00
#
_symmetry.space_group_name_H-M   'P 1'
#
loop_
_entity.id
_entity.type
_entity.pdbx_description
1 polymer ?
#
loop_
_entity_poly.entity_id
_entity_poly.type
_entity_poly.pdbx_seq_one_letter_code
_entity_poly.pdbx_strand_id
1 'polypeptide(L)'
;MTSPVTDIVSVAALHFAATIGPDHWQRNRPQPIQLSVHLHLTPLYLDTPGRSDDVRDSLHYGHLAKAVERRVGAKEEQGYATARALVEDVTDAVFAFARDSGAEVGGVVHAVCVILSLPKQILLAEGFEVELTTRASDWIARSTGSDAGSRPGAIVRVTDLVLPVLIGVNPPERLAKQRILTGITFFEAAHTEDMYREVDYPKVVQQITTASHITFLLTDSSDDRLIALDTGY
;
A
#
# COMPACT_ATOMS: atom_id res chain seq x y z
N MET A 1 -5.78 13.62 18.77
CA MET A 1 -6.82 14.07 17.83
C MET A 1 -7.51 12.83 17.28
N THR A 2 -8.71 12.50 17.77
CA THR A 2 -9.53 11.43 17.19
C THR A 2 -10.03 11.90 15.84
N SER A 3 -9.68 11.18 14.76
CA SER A 3 -10.25 11.44 13.43
C SER A 3 -11.78 11.41 13.54
N PRO A 4 -12.53 12.34 12.90
CA PRO A 4 -13.98 12.29 12.93
C PRO A 4 -14.46 10.91 12.46
N VAL A 5 -15.45 10.36 13.16
CA VAL A 5 -16.10 9.10 12.75
C VAL A 5 -16.75 9.38 11.39
N THR A 6 -16.22 8.76 10.35
CA THR A 6 -16.72 8.85 8.97
C THR A 6 -17.38 7.53 8.62
N ASP A 7 -18.43 7.60 7.82
CA ASP A 7 -19.05 6.41 7.28
C ASP A 7 -18.15 5.83 6.19
N ILE A 8 -18.06 4.50 6.11
CA ILE A 8 -17.18 3.81 5.17
C ILE A 8 -17.97 2.78 4.38
N VAL A 9 -17.92 2.89 3.06
CA VAL A 9 -18.30 1.80 2.16
C VAL A 9 -17.01 1.17 1.66
N SER A 10 -16.87 -0.14 1.85
CA SER A 10 -15.66 -0.87 1.46
C SER A 10 -15.97 -2.13 0.66
N VAL A 11 -15.04 -2.46 -0.22
CA VAL A 11 -14.94 -3.77 -0.86
C VAL A 11 -13.57 -4.31 -0.50
N ALA A 12 -13.54 -5.42 0.23
CA ALA A 12 -12.31 -6.01 0.74
C ALA A 12 -11.92 -7.25 -0.04
N ALA A 13 -10.61 -7.47 -0.17
CA ALA A 13 -10.02 -8.69 -0.70
C ALA A 13 -10.56 -9.15 -2.07
N LEU A 14 -10.67 -8.22 -3.02
CA LEU A 14 -10.88 -8.56 -4.42
C LEU A 14 -9.63 -9.23 -4.98
N HIS A 15 -9.77 -10.40 -5.57
CA HIS A 15 -8.66 -11.20 -6.09
C HIS A 15 -8.54 -11.05 -7.60
N PHE A 16 -7.33 -10.75 -8.08
CA PHE A 16 -7.04 -10.58 -9.50
C PHE A 16 -5.73 -11.27 -9.88
N ALA A 17 -5.52 -11.41 -11.18
CA ALA A 17 -4.19 -11.57 -11.75
C ALA A 17 -3.85 -10.29 -12.52
N ALA A 18 -2.72 -9.65 -12.21
CA ALA A 18 -2.27 -8.46 -12.92
C ALA A 18 -0.77 -8.52 -13.15
N THR A 19 -0.33 -8.03 -14.30
CA THR A 19 1.09 -7.86 -14.61
C THR A 19 1.54 -6.53 -14.01
N ILE A 20 2.47 -6.56 -13.04
CA ILE A 20 2.94 -5.37 -12.31
C ILE A 20 4.46 -5.38 -12.27
N GLY A 21 5.06 -4.58 -13.13
CA GLY A 21 6.51 -4.50 -13.30
C GLY A 21 7.15 -5.86 -13.61
N PRO A 22 8.48 -5.89 -13.71
CA PRO A 22 9.21 -7.15 -13.71
C PRO A 22 9.08 -7.84 -12.35
N ASP A 23 8.85 -9.16 -12.35
CA ASP A 23 9.00 -9.95 -11.13
C ASP A 23 10.47 -10.00 -10.67
N HIS A 24 10.72 -10.60 -9.51
CA HIS A 24 12.07 -10.74 -8.96
C HIS A 24 13.02 -11.59 -9.84
N TRP A 25 12.53 -12.21 -10.91
CA TRP A 25 13.31 -12.90 -11.96
C TRP A 25 13.30 -12.17 -13.31
N GLN A 26 12.90 -10.89 -13.31
CA GLN A 26 12.83 -10.03 -14.49
C GLN A 26 11.82 -10.52 -15.54
N ARG A 27 10.80 -11.27 -15.14
CA ARG A 27 9.74 -11.75 -16.02
C ARG A 27 8.52 -10.85 -15.92
N ASN A 28 7.98 -10.46 -17.06
CA ASN A 28 6.73 -9.73 -17.13
C ASN A 28 5.58 -10.74 -17.27
N ARG A 29 4.97 -11.13 -16.15
CA ARG A 29 3.86 -12.08 -16.12
C ARG A 29 2.78 -11.65 -15.13
N PRO A 30 1.51 -12.05 -15.36
CA PRO A 30 0.47 -11.86 -14.37
C PRO A 30 0.83 -12.54 -13.05
N GLN A 31 0.70 -11.80 -11.95
CA GLN A 31 0.84 -12.31 -10.60
C GLN A 31 -0.48 -12.16 -9.83
N PRO A 32 -0.78 -13.08 -8.88
CA PRO A 32 -1.96 -12.94 -8.04
C PRO A 32 -1.81 -11.70 -7.16
N ILE A 33 -2.86 -10.89 -7.14
CA ILE A 33 -2.95 -9.69 -6.31
C ILE A 33 -4.26 -9.68 -5.55
N GLN A 34 -4.26 -8.97 -4.42
CA GLN A 34 -5.46 -8.70 -3.66
C GLN A 34 -5.64 -7.18 -3.51
N LEU A 35 -6.83 -6.67 -3.77
CA LEU A 35 -7.18 -5.26 -3.64
C LEU A 35 -8.30 -5.07 -2.62
N SER A 36 -8.14 -4.10 -1.74
CA SER A 36 -9.22 -3.58 -0.90
C SER A 36 -9.39 -2.08 -1.17
N VAL A 37 -10.63 -1.64 -1.21
CA VAL A 37 -10.99 -0.25 -1.48
C VAL A 37 -11.94 0.23 -0.39
N HIS A 38 -11.69 1.41 0.16
CA HIS A 38 -12.49 2.05 1.19
C HIS A 38 -12.84 3.47 0.73
N LEU A 39 -14.14 3.76 0.62
CA LEU A 39 -14.64 5.10 0.37
C LEU A 39 -15.01 5.72 1.72
N HIS A 40 -14.32 6.80 2.08
CA HIS A 40 -14.64 7.59 3.26
C HIS A 40 -15.67 8.64 2.90
N LEU A 41 -16.83 8.53 3.53
CA LEU A 41 -18.00 9.35 3.26
C LEU A 41 -18.18 10.43 4.33
N THR A 42 -19.07 11.38 4.06
CA THR A 42 -19.58 12.29 5.09
C THR A 42 -20.16 11.51 6.26
N PRO A 43 -19.98 11.99 7.50
CA PRO A 43 -20.65 11.38 8.65
C PRO A 43 -22.17 11.32 8.44
N LEU A 44 -22.79 10.22 8.87
CA LEU A 44 -24.24 9.98 8.78
C LEU A 44 -24.77 9.80 7.34
N TYR A 45 -23.90 9.66 6.34
CA TYR A 45 -24.33 9.35 4.99
C TYR A 45 -25.13 8.04 4.94
N LEU A 46 -24.74 7.03 5.72
CA LEU A 46 -25.38 5.72 5.75
C LEU A 46 -26.66 5.67 6.59
N ASP A 47 -27.04 6.74 7.29
CA ASP A 47 -28.31 6.80 8.04
C ASP A 47 -29.52 6.74 7.11
N THR A 48 -29.44 7.41 5.96
CA THR A 48 -30.52 7.44 4.97
C THR A 48 -30.82 6.05 4.41
N PRO A 49 -29.84 5.34 3.79
CA PRO A 49 -30.08 3.98 3.31
C PRO A 49 -30.41 3.01 4.45
N GLY A 50 -29.87 3.20 5.66
CA GLY A 50 -30.22 2.40 6.83
C GLY A 50 -31.67 2.57 7.29
N ARG A 51 -32.30 3.71 7.01
CA ARG A 51 -33.71 3.99 7.34
C ARG A 51 -34.68 3.65 6.22
N SER A 52 -34.29 3.86 4.97
CA SER A 52 -35.13 3.56 3.80
C SER A 52 -35.11 2.09 3.43
N ASP A 53 -34.09 1.33 3.86
CA ASP A 53 -33.83 -0.04 3.43
C ASP A 53 -33.74 -0.16 1.89
N ASP A 54 -33.29 0.90 1.22
CA ASP A 54 -33.15 0.98 -0.22
C ASP A 54 -31.69 1.18 -0.61
N VAL A 55 -31.13 0.18 -1.31
CA VAL A 55 -29.75 0.19 -1.80
C VAL A 55 -29.47 1.37 -2.74
N ARG A 56 -30.50 1.92 -3.40
CA ARG A 56 -30.37 3.07 -4.32
C ARG A 56 -29.99 4.36 -3.60
N ASP A 57 -30.25 4.45 -2.30
CA ASP A 57 -29.87 5.59 -1.46
C ASP A 57 -28.42 5.46 -0.95
N SER A 58 -27.70 4.42 -1.38
CA SER A 58 -26.32 4.14 -1.00
C SER A 58 -25.37 4.04 -2.20
N LEU A 59 -24.07 4.11 -1.93
CA LEU A 59 -23.05 3.74 -2.90
C LEU A 59 -22.99 2.21 -3.03
N HIS A 60 -23.45 1.69 -4.16
CA HIS A 60 -23.57 0.25 -4.38
C HIS A 60 -22.19 -0.43 -4.50
N TYR A 61 -21.76 -1.12 -3.44
CA TYR A 61 -20.47 -1.83 -3.37
C TYR A 61 -20.27 -2.86 -4.49
N GLY A 62 -21.33 -3.53 -4.96
CA GLY A 62 -21.26 -4.44 -6.11
C GLY A 62 -20.97 -3.74 -7.45
N HIS A 63 -21.39 -2.48 -7.65
CA HIS A 63 -21.02 -1.72 -8.84
C HIS A 63 -19.61 -1.17 -8.72
N LEU A 64 -19.20 -0.76 -7.52
CA LEU A 64 -17.82 -0.41 -7.20
C LEU A 64 -16.86 -1.56 -7.50
N ALA A 65 -17.15 -2.78 -7.02
CA ALA A 65 -16.34 -3.96 -7.30
C ALA A 65 -16.19 -4.21 -8.81
N LYS A 66 -17.30 -4.15 -9.56
CA LYS A 66 -17.30 -4.28 -11.03
C LYS A 66 -16.52 -3.17 -11.74
N ALA A 67 -16.55 -1.94 -11.21
CA ALA A 67 -15.79 -0.83 -11.76
C ALA A 67 -14.28 -1.06 -11.59
N VAL A 68 -13.86 -1.53 -10.41
CA VAL A 68 -12.46 -1.92 -10.13
C VAL A 68 -12.04 -3.10 -11.00
N GLU A 69 -12.85 -4.17 -11.06
CA GLU A 69 -12.60 -5.35 -11.90
C GLU A 69 -12.41 -4.98 -13.37
N ARG A 70 -13.33 -4.17 -13.91
CA ARG A 70 -13.23 -3.69 -15.28
C ARG A 70 -11.99 -2.84 -15.50
N ARG A 71 -11.61 -2.00 -14.54
CA ARG A 71 -10.44 -1.15 -14.68
C ARG A 71 -9.15 -1.97 -14.76
N VAL A 72 -8.97 -2.91 -13.83
CA VAL A 72 -7.79 -3.79 -13.78
C VAL A 72 -7.75 -4.69 -15.01
N GLY A 73 -8.88 -5.30 -15.38
CA GLY A 73 -8.96 -6.17 -16.57
C GLY A 73 -8.69 -5.45 -17.89
N ALA A 74 -9.07 -4.17 -18.02
CA ALA A 74 -8.79 -3.37 -19.21
C ALA A 74 -7.28 -3.12 -19.43
N LYS A 75 -6.43 -3.35 -18.43
CA LYS A 75 -4.98 -3.22 -18.49
C LYS A 75 -4.25 -4.56 -18.41
N GLU A 76 -4.92 -5.68 -18.61
CA GLU A 76 -4.32 -7.03 -18.51
C GLU A 76 -3.11 -7.21 -19.44
N GLU A 77 -3.22 -6.77 -20.70
CA GLU A 77 -2.14 -6.91 -21.70
C GLU A 77 -1.00 -5.91 -21.50
N GLN A 78 -1.33 -4.67 -21.13
CA GLN A 78 -0.36 -3.58 -20.95
C GLN A 78 0.41 -3.72 -19.63
N GLY A 79 -0.28 -4.25 -18.62
CA GLY A 79 0.19 -4.28 -17.25
C GLY A 79 0.32 -2.88 -16.63
N TYR A 80 0.87 -2.87 -15.43
CA TYR A 80 1.24 -1.68 -14.69
C TYR A 80 2.75 -1.63 -14.56
N ALA A 81 3.35 -0.44 -14.69
CA ALA A 81 4.78 -0.28 -14.49
C ALA A 81 5.17 -0.67 -13.05
N THR A 82 4.41 -0.18 -12.07
CA THR A 82 4.66 -0.43 -10.64
C THR A 82 3.38 -0.63 -9.83
N ALA A 83 3.55 -1.14 -8.61
CA ALA A 83 2.44 -1.34 -7.67
C ALA A 83 1.69 -0.03 -7.38
N ARG A 84 2.44 1.07 -7.24
CA ARG A 84 1.86 2.40 -7.02
C ARG A 84 1.04 2.87 -8.22
N ALA A 85 1.52 2.65 -9.44
CA ALA A 85 0.77 2.99 -10.65
C ALA A 85 -0.57 2.26 -10.72
N LEU A 86 -0.63 1.00 -10.27
CA LEU A 86 -1.90 0.26 -10.16
C LEU A 86 -2.82 0.90 -9.12
N VAL A 87 -2.31 1.18 -7.93
CA VAL A 87 -3.09 1.77 -6.83
C VAL A 87 -3.65 3.16 -7.22
N GLU A 88 -2.85 4.00 -7.87
CA GLU A 88 -3.27 5.31 -8.39
C GLU A 88 -4.36 5.15 -9.47
N ASP A 89 -4.20 4.20 -10.38
CA ASP A 89 -5.17 3.92 -11.46
C ASP A 89 -6.52 3.40 -10.93
N VAL A 90 -6.49 2.54 -9.91
CA VAL A 90 -7.69 2.07 -9.22
C VAL A 90 -8.34 3.22 -8.45
N THR A 91 -7.55 4.06 -7.79
CA THR A 91 -8.05 5.24 -7.08
C THR A 91 -8.82 6.17 -8.03
N ASP A 92 -8.26 6.45 -9.21
CA ASP A 92 -8.92 7.29 -10.20
C ASP A 92 -10.23 6.66 -10.71
N ALA A 93 -10.27 5.34 -10.92
CA ALA A 93 -11.48 4.63 -11.29
C ALA A 93 -12.56 4.66 -10.19
N VAL A 94 -12.16 4.61 -8.92
CA VAL A 94 -13.09 4.66 -7.77
C VAL A 94 -13.70 6.06 -7.64
N PHE A 95 -12.91 7.12 -7.78
CA PHE A 95 -13.44 8.49 -7.79
C PHE A 95 -14.35 8.75 -9.00
N ALA A 96 -13.98 8.24 -10.18
CA ALA A 96 -14.84 8.31 -11.36
C ALA A 96 -16.16 7.57 -11.14
N PHE A 97 -16.13 6.37 -10.56
CA PHE A 97 -17.33 5.61 -10.19
C PHE A 97 -18.22 6.39 -9.21
N ALA A 98 -17.65 7.03 -8.18
CA ALA A 98 -18.42 7.81 -7.22
C ALA A 98 -19.16 8.96 -7.91
N ARG A 99 -18.45 9.70 -8.77
CA ARG A 99 -19.03 10.79 -9.58
C ARG A 99 -20.14 10.28 -10.50
N ASP A 100 -19.90 9.19 -11.21
CA ASP A 100 -20.86 8.61 -12.16
C ASP A 100 -22.09 8.01 -11.47
N SER A 101 -21.96 7.63 -10.19
CA SER A 101 -23.06 7.21 -9.32
C SER A 101 -23.85 8.38 -8.72
N GLY A 102 -23.50 9.62 -9.08
CA GLY A 102 -24.17 10.84 -8.60
C GLY A 102 -23.70 11.33 -7.23
N ALA A 103 -22.66 10.70 -6.63
CA ALA A 103 -22.09 11.20 -5.40
C ALA A 103 -21.16 12.39 -5.67
N GLU A 104 -21.33 13.46 -4.90
CA GLU A 104 -20.46 14.63 -4.99
C GLU A 104 -19.06 14.28 -4.44
N VAL A 105 -18.06 14.26 -5.31
CA VAL A 105 -16.66 14.08 -4.88
C VAL A 105 -16.18 15.36 -4.19
N GLY A 106 -15.65 15.24 -2.97
CA GLY A 106 -15.30 16.38 -2.10
C GLY A 106 -16.43 16.80 -1.16
N GLY A 107 -17.69 16.57 -1.58
CA GLY A 107 -18.89 16.77 -0.76
C GLY A 107 -19.26 15.52 0.03
N VAL A 108 -19.72 14.46 -0.66
CA VAL A 108 -20.10 13.16 -0.07
C VAL A 108 -18.88 12.26 0.15
N VAL A 109 -18.04 12.10 -0.88
CA VAL A 109 -16.83 11.26 -0.78
C VAL A 109 -15.64 12.16 -0.50
N HIS A 110 -15.04 12.04 0.68
CA HIS A 110 -13.92 12.90 1.09
C HIS A 110 -12.55 12.28 0.87
N ALA A 111 -12.46 10.95 0.91
CA ALA A 111 -11.22 10.25 0.64
C ALA A 111 -11.47 8.83 0.12
N VAL A 112 -10.50 8.31 -0.61
CA VAL A 112 -10.45 6.91 -1.04
C VAL A 112 -9.16 6.32 -0.53
N CYS A 113 -9.26 5.20 0.20
CA CYS A 113 -8.11 4.39 0.59
C CYS A 113 -8.10 3.11 -0.24
N VAL A 114 -6.99 2.82 -0.90
CA VAL A 114 -6.77 1.60 -1.68
C VAL A 114 -5.58 0.87 -1.08
N ILE A 115 -5.79 -0.42 -0.80
CA ILE A 115 -4.77 -1.33 -0.27
C ILE A 115 -4.54 -2.41 -1.31
N LEU A 116 -3.33 -2.47 -1.86
CA LEU A 116 -2.88 -3.51 -2.78
C LEU A 116 -1.93 -4.46 -2.04
N SER A 117 -2.19 -5.76 -2.12
CA SER A 117 -1.31 -6.81 -1.62
C SER A 117 -0.73 -7.65 -2.77
N LEU A 118 0.59 -7.81 -2.75
CA LEU A 118 1.41 -8.56 -3.71
C LEU A 118 2.23 -9.63 -2.94
N PRO A 119 1.66 -10.81 -2.67
CA PRO A 119 2.30 -11.81 -1.78
C PRO A 119 3.64 -12.36 -2.29
N LYS A 120 4.02 -12.11 -3.55
CA LYS A 120 5.23 -12.65 -4.17
C LYS A 120 6.21 -11.59 -4.68
N GLN A 121 6.02 -10.33 -4.27
CA GLN A 121 6.84 -9.22 -4.76
C GLN A 121 8.23 -9.20 -4.13
N ILE A 122 8.34 -9.54 -2.84
CA ILE A 122 9.59 -9.49 -2.08
C ILE A 122 10.04 -10.92 -1.76
N LEU A 123 11.29 -11.24 -2.12
CA LEU A 123 11.89 -12.53 -1.78
C LEU A 123 12.00 -12.68 -0.26
N LEU A 124 11.68 -13.87 0.24
CA LEU A 124 11.74 -14.22 1.67
C LEU A 124 10.74 -13.45 2.56
N ALA A 125 9.81 -12.69 2.00
CA ALA A 125 8.66 -12.14 2.73
C ALA A 125 7.39 -12.91 2.40
N GLU A 126 6.43 -12.90 3.32
CA GLU A 126 5.09 -13.47 3.09
C GLU A 126 4.21 -12.50 2.31
N GLY A 127 4.36 -11.19 2.56
CA GLY A 127 3.52 -10.17 1.97
C GLY A 127 4.26 -8.88 1.64
N PHE A 128 3.73 -8.20 0.63
CA PHE A 128 4.08 -6.83 0.28
C PHE A 128 2.78 -6.07 0.05
N GLU A 129 2.54 -5.01 0.82
CA GLU A 129 1.33 -4.20 0.72
C GLU A 129 1.67 -2.74 0.43
N VAL A 130 0.85 -2.11 -0.41
CA VAL A 130 0.87 -0.68 -0.69
C VAL A 130 -0.50 -0.12 -0.32
N GLU A 131 -0.54 0.75 0.68
CA GLU A 131 -1.73 1.48 1.11
C GLU A 131 -1.59 2.95 0.70
N LEU A 132 -2.56 3.44 -0.05
CA LEU A 132 -2.63 4.82 -0.51
C LEU A 132 -3.98 5.42 -0.09
N THR A 133 -3.94 6.51 0.66
CA THR A 133 -5.14 7.30 0.97
C THR A 133 -5.09 8.61 0.20
N THR A 134 -6.02 8.79 -0.73
CA THR A 134 -6.14 9.99 -1.56
C THR A 134 -7.34 10.81 -1.10
N ARG A 135 -7.13 12.09 -0.77
CA ARG A 135 -8.24 13.00 -0.48
C ARG A 135 -8.92 13.43 -1.77
N ALA A 136 -10.23 13.67 -1.70
CA ALA A 136 -11.01 14.18 -2.81
C ALA A 136 -10.49 15.54 -3.31
N SER A 137 -10.05 16.43 -2.40
CA SER A 137 -9.42 17.71 -2.78
C SER A 137 -8.20 17.52 -3.68
N ASP A 138 -7.34 16.56 -3.32
CA ASP A 138 -6.07 16.30 -4.00
C ASP A 138 -6.35 15.65 -5.36
N TRP A 139 -7.34 14.74 -5.42
CA TRP A 139 -7.80 14.15 -6.68
C TRP A 139 -8.45 15.17 -7.61
N ILE A 140 -9.31 16.06 -7.11
CA ILE A 140 -9.92 17.13 -7.90
C ILE A 140 -8.85 18.06 -8.47
N ALA A 141 -7.90 18.50 -7.64
CA ALA A 141 -6.81 19.38 -8.06
C ALA A 141 -5.95 18.77 -9.18
N ARG A 142 -5.65 17.46 -9.10
CA ARG A 142 -4.96 16.72 -10.17
C ARG A 142 -5.81 16.57 -11.43
N SER A 143 -7.11 16.30 -11.27
CA SER A 143 -8.02 16.04 -12.39
C SER A 143 -8.35 17.31 -13.20
N THR A 144 -8.29 18.49 -12.58
CA THR A 144 -8.52 19.78 -13.25
C THR A 144 -7.26 20.40 -13.83
N GLY A 145 -6.10 19.73 -13.71
CA GLY A 145 -4.82 20.22 -14.23
C GLY A 145 -4.28 21.44 -13.49
N SER A 146 -4.64 21.63 -12.22
CA SER A 146 -4.01 22.66 -11.40
C SER A 146 -2.60 22.20 -10.98
N ASP A 147 -1.58 23.03 -11.23
CA ASP A 147 -0.15 22.77 -10.93
C ASP A 147 0.16 22.52 -9.43
N ALA A 148 -0.86 22.54 -8.55
CA ALA A 148 -0.74 22.33 -7.11
C ALA A 148 -1.07 20.88 -6.68
N GLY A 149 -1.30 19.95 -7.60
CA GLY A 149 -1.64 18.57 -7.28
C GLY A 149 -0.51 17.82 -6.57
N SER A 150 -0.56 17.75 -5.23
CA SER A 150 0.33 16.88 -4.47
C SER A 150 -0.06 15.41 -4.67
N ARG A 151 0.92 14.56 -5.00
CA ARG A 151 0.76 13.12 -4.93
C ARG A 151 0.62 12.69 -3.46
N PRO A 152 -0.40 11.87 -3.14
CA PRO A 152 -0.61 11.43 -1.77
C PRO A 152 0.55 10.55 -1.30
N GLY A 153 0.87 10.66 -0.01
CA GLY A 153 1.77 9.72 0.65
C GLY A 153 1.22 8.29 0.61
N ALA A 154 2.12 7.33 0.77
CA ALA A 154 1.79 5.91 0.80
C ALA A 154 2.40 5.24 2.03
N ILE A 155 1.75 4.21 2.52
CA ILE A 155 2.31 3.31 3.52
C ILE A 155 2.61 1.99 2.80
N VAL A 156 3.87 1.58 2.80
CA VAL A 156 4.29 0.32 2.17
C VAL A 156 4.77 -0.63 3.24
N ARG A 157 4.21 -1.84 3.28
CA ARG A 157 4.51 -2.86 4.30
C ARG A 157 5.10 -4.10 3.66
N VAL A 158 6.16 -4.61 4.27
CA VAL A 158 6.72 -5.93 4.00
C VAL A 158 6.44 -6.76 5.25
N THR A 159 5.65 -7.83 5.13
CA THR A 159 5.24 -8.67 6.26
C THR A 159 5.99 -9.99 6.25
N ASP A 160 6.36 -10.44 7.46
CA ASP A 160 7.03 -11.72 7.71
C ASP A 160 8.28 -11.95 6.83
N LEU A 161 9.12 -10.92 6.73
CA LEU A 161 10.45 -11.01 6.11
C LEU A 161 11.35 -11.91 6.95
N VAL A 162 11.84 -12.98 6.30
CA VAL A 162 12.74 -13.95 6.87
C VAL A 162 14.18 -13.45 6.76
N LEU A 163 14.79 -13.10 7.88
CA LEU A 163 16.19 -12.65 7.96
C LEU A 163 17.07 -13.66 8.72
N PRO A 164 18.17 -14.13 8.11
CA PRO A 164 19.16 -14.95 8.81
C PRO A 164 20.17 -14.05 9.54
N VAL A 165 20.05 -13.95 10.86
CA VAL A 165 20.87 -13.04 11.69
C VAL A 165 21.57 -13.84 12.80
N LEU A 166 22.77 -13.42 13.17
CA LEU A 166 23.41 -13.90 14.40
C LEU A 166 22.87 -13.08 15.57
N ILE A 167 22.08 -13.70 16.44
CA ILE A 167 21.67 -13.15 17.72
C ILE A 167 22.39 -13.95 18.81
N GLY A 168 23.12 -13.27 19.68
CA GLY A 168 23.76 -13.95 20.77
C GLY A 168 24.62 -13.06 21.65
N VAL A 169 24.39 -13.14 22.95
CA VAL A 169 25.27 -12.52 23.95
C VAL A 169 26.48 -13.43 24.17
N ASN A 170 26.28 -14.76 24.15
CA ASN A 170 27.36 -15.73 24.38
C ASN A 170 28.08 -16.15 23.08
N PRO A 171 29.38 -16.50 23.13
CA PRO A 171 30.12 -16.96 21.96
C PRO A 171 29.47 -18.13 21.19
N PRO A 172 28.86 -19.17 21.82
CA PRO A 172 28.18 -20.23 21.09
C PRO A 172 26.96 -19.76 20.29
N GLU A 173 26.24 -18.76 20.80
CA GLU A 173 25.06 -18.17 20.13
C GLU A 173 25.46 -17.38 18.87
N ARG A 174 26.74 -17.00 18.74
CA ARG A 174 27.31 -16.30 17.59
C ARG A 174 27.89 -17.24 16.52
N LEU A 175 27.71 -18.56 16.66
CA LEU A 175 28.25 -19.55 15.71
C LEU A 175 27.29 -19.92 14.58
N ALA A 176 25.98 -19.72 14.77
CA ALA A 176 24.96 -20.11 13.79
C ALA A 176 23.88 -19.04 13.65
N LYS A 177 23.52 -18.70 12.41
CA LYS A 177 22.44 -17.74 12.12
C LYS A 177 21.10 -18.33 12.53
N GLN A 178 20.31 -17.56 13.27
CA GLN A 178 18.92 -17.89 13.53
C GLN A 178 18.02 -17.21 12.51
N ARG A 179 16.88 -17.84 12.25
CA ARG A 179 15.85 -17.33 11.35
C ARG A 179 14.92 -16.40 12.14
N ILE A 180 14.91 -15.13 11.79
CA ILE A 180 14.01 -14.12 12.38
C ILE A 180 12.91 -13.79 11.38
N LEU A 181 11.68 -13.63 11.87
CA LEU A 181 10.57 -13.02 11.12
C LEU A 181 10.45 -11.57 11.56
N THR A 182 10.47 -10.64 10.60
CA THR A 182 10.33 -9.21 10.88
C THR A 182 9.45 -8.52 9.84
N GLY A 183 8.79 -7.43 10.23
CA GLY A 183 8.05 -6.57 9.33
C GLY A 183 8.78 -5.26 9.09
N ILE A 184 8.71 -4.72 7.88
CA ILE A 184 9.24 -3.39 7.54
C ILE A 184 8.07 -2.52 7.06
N THR A 185 7.93 -1.32 7.63
CA THR A 185 6.94 -0.33 7.18
C THR A 185 7.65 0.93 6.71
N PHE A 186 7.37 1.35 5.48
CA PHE A 186 7.83 2.58 4.89
C PHE A 186 6.71 3.60 4.90
N PHE A 187 7.02 4.83 5.32
CA PHE A 187 6.11 5.96 5.29
C PHE A 187 6.60 6.94 4.22
N GLU A 188 5.92 6.96 3.08
CA GLU A 188 6.17 7.95 2.03
C GLU A 188 5.40 9.24 2.36
N ALA A 189 6.10 10.36 2.38
CA ALA A 189 5.46 11.67 2.50
C ALA A 189 4.76 12.06 1.18
N ALA A 190 3.70 12.85 1.30
CA ALA A 190 3.11 13.51 0.13
C ALA A 190 4.14 14.45 -0.51
N HIS A 191 4.16 14.51 -1.82
CA HIS A 191 5.16 15.25 -2.60
C HIS A 191 4.52 15.88 -3.84
N THR A 192 5.17 16.87 -4.43
CA THR A 192 4.80 17.38 -5.76
C THR A 192 5.30 16.42 -6.83
N GLU A 193 4.66 16.40 -8.01
CA GLU A 193 5.05 15.48 -9.09
C GLU A 193 6.54 15.60 -9.46
N ASP A 194 7.07 16.83 -9.52
CA ASP A 194 8.49 17.10 -9.84
C ASP A 194 9.49 16.51 -8.83
N MET A 195 9.03 16.22 -7.61
CA MET A 195 9.86 15.67 -6.55
C MET A 195 9.72 14.15 -6.38
N TYR A 196 8.75 13.52 -7.07
CA TYR A 196 8.54 12.09 -6.93
C TYR A 196 9.71 11.30 -7.52
N ARG A 197 10.27 10.41 -6.71
CA ARG A 197 11.19 9.37 -7.16
C ARG A 197 10.65 8.04 -6.72
N GLU A 198 10.45 7.17 -7.69
CA GLU A 198 9.98 5.83 -7.42
C GLU A 198 10.97 5.04 -6.56
N VAL A 199 10.46 4.44 -5.48
CA VAL A 199 11.25 3.65 -4.56
C VAL A 199 11.24 2.20 -5.02
N ASP A 200 12.42 1.67 -5.32
CA ASP A 200 12.62 0.24 -5.60
C ASP A 200 12.66 -0.55 -4.29
N TYR A 201 11.47 -0.87 -3.75
CA TYR A 201 11.33 -1.62 -2.51
C TYR A 201 12.05 -2.97 -2.52
N PRO A 202 11.96 -3.81 -3.57
CA PRO A 202 12.77 -5.03 -3.67
C PRO A 202 14.26 -4.78 -3.46
N LYS A 203 14.82 -3.74 -4.09
CA LYS A 203 16.24 -3.39 -3.94
C LYS A 203 16.57 -2.91 -2.53
N VAL A 204 15.73 -2.08 -1.92
CA VAL A 204 15.93 -1.62 -0.53
C VAL A 204 15.90 -2.81 0.43
N VAL A 205 14.93 -3.72 0.30
CA VAL A 205 14.84 -4.92 1.14
C VAL A 205 16.01 -5.86 0.89
N GLN A 206 16.48 -5.99 -0.36
CA GLN A 206 17.68 -6.76 -0.68
C GLN A 206 18.92 -6.18 0.00
N GLN A 207 19.08 -4.86 0.02
CA GLN A 207 20.18 -4.18 0.71
C GLN A 207 20.11 -4.42 2.23
N ILE A 208 18.92 -4.30 2.83
CA ILE A 208 18.71 -4.59 4.26
C ILE A 208 19.03 -6.05 4.56
N THR A 209 18.56 -6.98 3.73
CA THR A 209 18.82 -8.42 3.89
C THR A 209 20.32 -8.70 3.79
N THR A 210 21.00 -8.11 2.82
CA THR A 210 22.46 -8.25 2.65
C THR A 210 23.23 -7.65 3.83
N ALA A 211 22.83 -6.47 4.32
CA ALA A 211 23.44 -5.86 5.51
C ALA A 211 23.16 -6.66 6.79
N SER A 212 21.98 -7.28 6.93
CA SER A 212 21.67 -8.14 8.07
C SER A 212 22.54 -9.41 8.12
N HIS A 213 23.10 -9.82 6.98
CA HIS A 213 24.12 -10.88 6.97
C HIS A 213 25.40 -10.46 7.71
N ILE A 214 25.61 -9.16 7.99
CA ILE A 214 26.84 -8.54 8.52
C ILE A 214 26.85 -8.40 10.06
N THR A 215 25.80 -8.83 10.80
CA THR A 215 25.73 -9.01 12.29
C THR A 215 25.06 -7.86 13.05
N PHE A 216 24.08 -8.21 13.91
CA PHE A 216 23.58 -7.35 15.01
C PHE A 216 24.19 -7.86 16.33
N LEU A 217 25.16 -7.15 16.87
CA LEU A 217 25.73 -7.48 18.18
C LEU A 217 24.92 -6.75 19.26
N LEU A 218 24.17 -7.50 20.08
CA LEU A 218 23.60 -6.99 21.32
C LEU A 218 24.71 -7.00 22.37
N THR A 219 25.40 -5.89 22.56
CA THR A 219 26.34 -5.72 23.68
C THR A 219 25.55 -5.24 24.89
N ASP A 220 25.59 -6.04 25.96
CA ASP A 220 25.11 -5.61 27.28
C ASP A 220 26.10 -4.58 27.84
N SER A 221 25.63 -3.36 28.08
CA SER A 221 26.29 -2.45 29.00
C SER A 221 25.25 -1.53 29.60
N SER A 222 25.36 -1.35 30.91
CA SER A 222 24.68 -0.42 31.80
C SER A 222 24.77 1.07 31.43
N ASP A 223 24.82 1.42 30.13
CA ASP A 223 24.83 2.78 29.61
C ASP A 223 23.91 2.91 28.39
N ASP A 224 23.05 3.91 28.46
CA ASP A 224 21.83 4.14 27.68
C ASP A 224 22.09 4.65 26.25
N ARG A 225 22.94 3.95 25.46
CA ARG A 225 23.19 4.29 24.04
C ARG A 225 23.21 3.06 23.14
N LEU A 226 22.20 3.02 22.26
CA LEU A 226 21.83 1.92 21.37
C LEU A 226 22.47 2.06 19.98
N ILE A 227 22.69 0.90 19.34
CA ILE A 227 23.05 0.60 17.94
C ILE A 227 24.55 0.77 17.59
N ALA A 228 25.28 -0.36 17.60
CA ALA A 228 26.50 -0.51 16.81
C ALA A 228 26.19 -1.35 15.56
N LEU A 229 26.18 -0.69 14.39
CA LEU A 229 26.36 -1.34 13.09
C LEU A 229 27.87 -1.48 12.88
N ASP A 230 28.41 -2.68 13.08
CA ASP A 230 29.77 -2.99 12.68
C ASP A 230 29.77 -3.28 11.17
N THR A 231 29.98 -2.25 10.37
CA THR A 231 30.26 -2.41 8.94
C THR A 231 31.75 -2.69 8.79
N GLY A 232 32.17 -3.93 9.06
CA GLY A 232 33.53 -4.37 8.86
C GLY A 232 33.96 -4.25 7.39
N TYR A 233 34.70 -3.19 7.08
CA TYR A 233 35.69 -3.12 6.01
C TYR A 233 37.04 -2.76 6.63
#